data_AF-A0A3E2HQQ8-F1
#
_entry.id   AF-A0A3E2HQQ8-F1
#
_cell.length_a   1.000
_cell.length_b   1.000
_cell.length_c   1.000
_cell.angle_alpha   90.00
_cell.angle_beta   90.00
_cell.angle_gamma   90.00
#
_symmetry.space_group_name_H-M   'P 1'
#
loop_
_entity.id
_entity.type
_entity.pdbx_description
1 polymer ?
#
loop_
_entity_poly.entity_id
_entity_poly.type
_entity_poly.pdbx_seq_one_letter_code
_entity_poly.pdbx_strand_id
1 'polypeptide(L)'
;MFNAGIPAIRWFGNYWDGHEVDFPERDGQPSTTWKLGAKLSDEKFDIMSGKKYDPDKFSPDAAWVPFLCTQVGVNDGPEHVIKVYMQIPRAGTMSDDSRSRAAQARKDVSANGAAEIEGLKLLTKGNCQSTPRLANYVQQKQKEDMWVPGGFLLFILMTKCPGTPLNGGFHEKPADERKEIRKAFEVAYKECLRCKVVNGDTGHDNLLWDNVTKTCYIVDFNWWYTPEPSQTWRDEIFTKMSRMPRMPRLLEVKAQSAREIVQTPVPNLILGRNKTFSTAIHHIRTVAQVLQWNDFERTVRQQTNLYKQQNNVNTDAMQYQNTREIWLGQIAKYMFEADCKYGFMTTYDQTVFLKQDVDPADNTKYALWVSRVIYHNTKAQKVAVGAQTAEYQSRVSLRECFMFLGLEIKNGNWQAVNPMQAAEWYQRY
;
A
#
# COMPACT_ATOMS: atom_id res chain seq x y z
N MET A 1 5.42 -5.26 -21.61
CA MET A 1 6.66 -5.81 -21.01
C MET A 1 6.38 -6.00 -19.53
N PHE A 2 6.81 -7.13 -18.97
CA PHE A 2 6.50 -7.49 -17.59
C PHE A 2 7.21 -6.54 -16.63
N ASN A 3 6.41 -5.89 -15.79
CA ASN A 3 6.83 -4.93 -14.79
C ASN A 3 7.62 -5.67 -13.71
N ALA A 4 8.95 -5.55 -13.74
CA ALA A 4 9.81 -6.05 -12.67
C ALA A 4 9.59 -5.17 -11.44
N GLY A 5 9.01 -5.75 -10.38
CA GLY A 5 8.47 -5.07 -9.22
C GLY A 5 9.42 -4.07 -8.55
N ILE A 6 9.09 -2.79 -8.72
CA ILE A 6 9.46 -1.68 -7.84
C ILE A 6 8.51 -1.76 -6.63
N PRO A 7 8.96 -1.57 -5.37
CA PRO A 7 8.06 -1.50 -4.21
C PRO A 7 6.90 -0.52 -4.46
N ALA A 8 5.75 -0.68 -3.80
CA ALA A 8 4.68 0.32 -3.82
C ALA A 8 5.15 1.57 -3.05
N ILE A 9 6.06 2.33 -3.65
CA ILE A 9 6.49 3.64 -3.20
C ILE A 9 5.25 4.52 -3.23
N ARG A 10 4.94 5.16 -2.10
CA ARG A 10 3.90 6.17 -2.01
C ARG A 10 4.51 7.54 -2.24
N TRP A 11 4.48 8.01 -3.48
CA TRP A 11 4.99 9.30 -3.89
C TRP A 11 4.25 10.45 -3.21
N PHE A 12 2.91 10.36 -3.11
CA PHE A 12 2.06 11.47 -2.66
C PHE A 12 1.64 11.40 -1.19
N GLY A 13 2.34 10.65 -0.31
CA GLY A 13 2.17 10.66 1.17
C GLY A 13 0.73 10.86 1.72
N ASN A 14 0.62 11.47 2.89
CA ASN A 14 -0.65 11.93 3.49
C ASN A 14 -0.72 13.47 3.65
N TYR A 15 0.34 14.20 3.28
CA TYR A 15 0.50 15.64 3.57
C TYR A 15 -0.09 16.58 2.49
N TRP A 16 -0.68 16.03 1.43
CA TRP A 16 -1.26 16.82 0.33
C TRP A 16 -2.69 17.27 0.58
N ASP A 17 -3.39 16.63 1.51
CA ASP A 17 -4.74 17.06 1.90
C ASP A 17 -4.68 18.45 2.54
N GLY A 18 -5.53 19.35 2.07
CA GLY A 18 -5.56 20.74 2.47
C GLY A 18 -4.47 21.63 1.89
N HIS A 19 -3.60 21.14 1.01
CA HIS A 19 -2.61 21.97 0.33
C HIS A 19 -3.29 22.99 -0.59
N GLU A 20 -2.86 24.25 -0.52
CA GLU A 20 -3.39 25.34 -1.34
C GLU A 20 -2.47 25.61 -2.54
N VAL A 21 -3.09 25.82 -3.70
CA VAL A 21 -2.41 26.05 -4.97
C VAL A 21 -2.94 27.33 -5.59
N ASP A 22 -2.04 28.28 -5.81
CA ASP A 22 -2.34 29.53 -6.52
C ASP A 22 -2.18 29.35 -8.03
N PHE A 23 -3.27 29.54 -8.75
CA PHE A 23 -3.28 29.57 -10.21
C PHE A 23 -3.23 31.02 -10.69
N PRO A 24 -2.34 31.36 -11.63
CA PRO A 24 -2.18 32.72 -12.13
C PRO A 24 -3.35 33.13 -13.03
N GLU A 25 -3.45 34.43 -13.29
CA GLU A 25 -4.30 34.96 -14.35
C GLU A 25 -3.91 34.32 -15.70
N ARG A 26 -4.88 33.82 -16.45
CA ARG A 26 -4.65 33.11 -17.72
C ARG A 26 -5.88 33.20 -18.61
N ASP A 27 -5.69 33.45 -19.90
CA ASP A 27 -6.75 33.49 -20.91
C ASP A 27 -7.93 34.42 -20.52
N GLY A 28 -7.63 35.54 -19.86
CA GLY A 28 -8.61 36.52 -19.37
C GLY A 28 -9.39 36.10 -18.12
N GLN A 29 -9.02 34.98 -17.48
CA GLN A 29 -9.56 34.55 -16.19
C GLN A 29 -8.66 35.04 -15.05
N PRO A 30 -9.24 35.53 -13.93
CA PRO A 30 -8.47 36.04 -12.79
C PRO A 30 -7.66 34.93 -12.12
N SER A 31 -6.66 35.32 -11.32
CA SER A 31 -5.97 34.39 -10.44
C SER A 31 -6.93 33.79 -9.40
N THR A 32 -6.74 32.52 -9.08
CA THR A 32 -7.59 31.80 -8.12
C THR A 32 -6.75 30.87 -7.26
N THR A 33 -7.15 30.70 -6.00
CA THR A 33 -6.51 29.76 -5.07
C THR A 33 -7.44 28.57 -4.84
N TRP A 34 -6.89 27.37 -4.88
CA TRP A 34 -7.63 26.13 -4.72
C TRP A 34 -7.00 25.24 -3.68
N LYS A 35 -7.85 24.63 -2.85
CA LYS A 35 -7.44 23.73 -1.77
C LYS A 35 -7.68 22.28 -2.20
N LEU A 36 -6.63 21.46 -2.12
CA LEU A 36 -6.71 20.01 -2.37
C LEU A 36 -7.49 19.32 -1.24
N GLY A 37 -8.26 18.30 -1.60
CA GLY A 37 -8.99 17.42 -0.70
C GLY A 37 -8.59 15.95 -0.89
N ALA A 38 -9.56 15.05 -0.92
CA ALA A 38 -9.32 13.61 -1.06
C ALA A 38 -8.73 13.22 -2.43
N LYS A 39 -7.85 12.20 -2.43
CA LYS A 39 -7.39 11.53 -3.66
C LYS A 39 -8.56 10.80 -4.33
N LEU A 40 -8.64 10.89 -5.66
CA LEU A 40 -9.69 10.26 -6.46
C LEU A 40 -9.29 8.90 -7.03
N SER A 41 -8.00 8.58 -7.03
CA SER A 41 -7.49 7.28 -7.48
C SER A 41 -6.18 6.95 -6.76
N ASP A 42 -5.71 5.72 -6.94
CA ASP A 42 -4.32 5.38 -6.65
C ASP A 42 -3.37 6.25 -7.48
N GLU A 43 -2.20 6.50 -6.93
CA GLU A 43 -1.13 7.20 -7.62
C GLU A 43 -0.54 6.31 -8.74
N LYS A 44 -0.37 6.92 -9.91
CA LYS A 44 0.30 6.32 -11.05
C LYS A 44 1.70 6.91 -11.16
N PHE A 45 2.62 6.20 -11.80
CA PHE A 45 3.97 6.71 -12.05
C PHE A 45 4.55 6.11 -13.32
N ASP A 46 5.48 6.85 -13.92
CA ASP A 46 6.36 6.37 -14.96
C ASP A 46 7.81 6.59 -14.51
N ILE A 47 8.58 5.50 -14.54
CA ILE A 47 9.98 5.48 -14.11
C ILE A 47 10.77 4.57 -15.02
N MET A 48 11.78 5.14 -15.67
CA MET A 48 12.61 4.43 -16.64
C MET A 48 13.55 3.44 -15.95
N SER A 49 13.30 2.13 -16.11
CA SER A 49 14.19 1.08 -15.58
C SER A 49 15.33 0.74 -16.55
N GLY A 50 16.59 1.06 -16.22
CA GLY A 50 17.75 0.59 -16.98
C GLY A 50 18.99 1.47 -16.89
N LYS A 51 20.19 0.87 -17.02
CA LYS A 51 21.47 1.61 -17.06
C LYS A 51 21.66 2.29 -18.43
N LYS A 52 21.13 3.51 -18.57
CA LYS A 52 21.65 4.68 -19.31
C LYS A 52 20.50 5.69 -19.47
N TYR A 53 20.19 6.40 -18.39
CA TYR A 53 19.31 7.57 -18.48
C TYR A 53 20.01 8.66 -19.28
N ASP A 54 19.41 9.07 -20.39
CA ASP A 54 19.88 10.15 -21.25
C ASP A 54 18.92 11.35 -21.12
N PRO A 55 19.29 12.40 -20.36
CA PRO A 55 18.43 13.55 -20.13
C PRO A 55 18.03 14.30 -21.40
N ASP A 56 18.76 14.13 -22.49
CA ASP A 56 18.49 14.82 -23.76
C ASP A 56 17.48 14.04 -24.62
N LYS A 57 17.22 12.77 -24.29
CA LYS A 57 16.30 11.90 -25.06
C LYS A 57 15.03 11.53 -24.32
N PHE A 58 15.02 11.64 -23.00
CA PHE A 58 13.91 11.17 -22.18
C PHE A 58 13.36 12.30 -21.29
N SER A 59 12.05 12.35 -21.15
CA SER A 59 11.39 13.23 -20.20
C SER A 59 11.74 12.84 -18.75
N PRO A 60 11.63 13.77 -17.78
CA PRO A 60 11.79 13.42 -16.38
C PRO A 60 10.79 12.35 -15.93
N ASP A 61 11.26 11.41 -15.10
CA ASP A 61 10.42 10.43 -14.41
C ASP A 61 9.41 11.17 -13.50
N ALA A 62 8.16 10.71 -13.45
CA ALA A 62 7.11 11.39 -12.72
C ALA A 62 6.07 10.44 -12.12
N ALA A 63 5.52 10.87 -10.99
CA ALA A 63 4.31 10.29 -10.41
C ALA A 63 3.16 11.29 -10.52
N TRP A 64 1.93 10.80 -10.58
CA TRP A 64 0.74 11.65 -10.61
C TRP A 64 -0.47 11.05 -9.90
N VAL A 65 -1.33 11.95 -9.42
CA VAL A 65 -2.59 11.58 -8.77
C VAL A 65 -3.61 12.72 -8.90
N PRO A 66 -4.90 12.41 -9.18
CA PRO A 66 -5.99 13.38 -9.13
C PRO A 66 -6.54 13.57 -7.71
N PHE A 67 -6.78 14.82 -7.33
CA PHE A 67 -7.42 15.21 -6.08
C PHE A 67 -8.72 15.95 -6.36
N LEU A 68 -9.74 15.73 -5.51
CA LEU A 68 -10.81 16.71 -5.37
C LEU A 68 -10.23 18.04 -4.91
N CYS A 69 -10.86 19.15 -5.29
CA CYS A 69 -10.48 20.46 -4.81
C CYS A 69 -11.67 21.41 -4.71
N THR A 70 -11.49 22.44 -3.88
CA THR A 70 -12.45 23.53 -3.67
C THR A 70 -11.76 24.86 -3.83
N GLN A 71 -12.46 25.85 -4.39
CA GLN A 71 -11.91 27.19 -4.54
C GLN A 71 -11.95 27.92 -3.19
N VAL A 72 -10.83 28.50 -2.79
CA VAL A 72 -10.74 29.27 -1.55
C VAL A 72 -11.56 30.55 -1.69
N GLY A 73 -12.38 30.85 -0.68
CA GLY A 73 -13.22 32.05 -0.66
C GLY A 73 -14.54 31.93 -1.43
N VAL A 74 -14.85 30.77 -2.02
CA VAL A 74 -16.13 30.51 -2.70
C VAL A 74 -16.86 29.39 -1.97
N ASN A 75 -18.01 29.72 -1.37
CA ASN A 75 -18.89 28.73 -0.76
C ASN A 75 -19.79 28.11 -1.83
N ASP A 76 -20.03 26.80 -1.76
CA ASP A 76 -20.91 26.04 -2.65
C ASP A 76 -20.58 26.12 -4.15
N GLY A 77 -19.29 26.29 -4.47
CA GLY A 77 -18.80 26.24 -5.85
C GLY A 77 -18.86 24.84 -6.47
N PRO A 78 -18.91 24.72 -7.81
CA PRO A 78 -18.87 23.43 -8.48
C PRO A 78 -17.58 22.66 -8.16
N GLU A 79 -17.70 21.34 -8.04
CA GLU A 79 -16.55 20.48 -7.76
C GLU A 79 -15.55 20.49 -8.93
N HIS A 80 -14.26 20.57 -8.58
CA HIS A 80 -13.16 20.53 -9.53
C HIS A 80 -12.17 19.43 -9.14
N VAL A 81 -11.30 19.10 -10.10
CA VAL A 81 -10.19 18.18 -9.91
C VAL A 81 -8.88 18.92 -10.17
N ILE A 82 -7.93 18.76 -9.26
CA ILE A 82 -6.53 19.09 -9.54
C ILE A 82 -5.76 17.80 -9.68
N LYS A 83 -5.19 17.58 -10.87
CA LYS A 83 -4.24 16.49 -11.10
C LYS A 83 -2.83 17.02 -10.88
N VAL A 84 -2.11 16.40 -9.96
CA VAL A 84 -0.74 16.78 -9.62
C VAL A 84 0.21 15.81 -10.28
N TYR A 85 1.15 16.31 -11.07
CA TYR A 85 2.33 15.60 -11.54
C TYR A 85 3.53 16.08 -10.76
N MET A 86 4.34 15.15 -10.25
CA MET A 86 5.52 15.43 -9.45
C MET A 86 6.71 14.68 -10.03
N GLN A 87 7.81 15.38 -10.24
CA GLN A 87 9.07 14.72 -10.58
C GLN A 87 9.48 13.74 -9.49
N ILE A 88 9.85 12.52 -9.85
CA ILE A 88 10.35 11.51 -8.92
C ILE A 88 11.83 11.22 -9.21
N PRO A 89 12.57 10.65 -8.24
CA PRO A 89 13.98 10.33 -8.44
C PRO A 89 14.11 9.24 -9.49
N ARG A 90 15.21 9.29 -10.26
CA ARG A 90 15.52 8.25 -11.25
C ARG A 90 15.57 6.87 -10.63
N ALA A 91 15.23 5.85 -11.41
CA ALA A 91 15.30 4.46 -10.98
C ALA A 91 16.67 4.15 -10.34
N GLY A 92 16.65 3.67 -9.10
CA GLY A 92 17.84 3.33 -8.33
C GLY A 92 18.45 4.46 -7.47
N THR A 93 17.95 5.70 -7.57
CA THR A 93 18.46 6.86 -6.81
C THR A 93 17.51 7.34 -5.69
N MET A 94 16.41 6.63 -5.48
CA MET A 94 15.37 7.00 -4.50
C MET A 94 15.90 7.01 -3.06
N SER A 95 16.92 6.20 -2.77
CA SER A 95 17.60 6.14 -1.46
C SER A 95 18.80 7.08 -1.34
N ASP A 96 19.17 7.80 -2.40
CA ASP A 96 20.28 8.75 -2.35
C ASP A 96 19.93 9.90 -1.41
N ASP A 97 20.93 10.67 -0.97
CA ASP A 97 20.70 11.86 -0.17
C ASP A 97 19.94 12.96 -0.95
N SER A 98 19.36 13.92 -0.23
CA SER A 98 18.53 14.98 -0.81
C SER A 98 19.27 15.81 -1.87
N ARG A 99 20.59 16.02 -1.70
CA ARG A 99 21.41 16.81 -2.65
C ARG A 99 21.62 16.04 -3.95
N SER A 100 21.89 14.73 -3.88
CA SER A 100 21.96 13.87 -5.06
C SER A 100 20.64 13.90 -5.85
N ARG A 101 19.50 13.81 -5.15
CA ARG A 101 18.18 13.89 -5.80
C ARG A 101 17.89 15.28 -6.37
N ALA A 102 18.26 16.34 -5.66
CA ALA A 102 18.11 17.72 -6.13
C ALA A 102 18.89 17.99 -7.42
N ALA A 103 20.07 17.37 -7.59
CA ALA A 103 20.85 17.46 -8.83
C ALA A 103 20.13 16.84 -10.06
N GLN A 104 19.02 16.14 -9.86
CA GLN A 104 18.19 15.56 -10.93
C GLN A 104 17.05 16.49 -11.35
N ALA A 105 16.84 17.63 -10.66
CA ALA A 105 15.76 18.56 -10.93
C ALA A 105 15.72 19.01 -12.38
N ARG A 106 14.54 18.94 -12.99
CA ARG A 106 14.28 19.34 -14.37
C ARG A 106 13.30 20.52 -14.42
N LYS A 107 13.49 21.38 -15.43
CA LYS A 107 12.60 22.53 -15.68
C LYS A 107 11.42 22.17 -16.56
N ASP A 108 11.59 21.23 -17.47
CA ASP A 108 10.53 20.61 -18.25
C ASP A 108 9.70 19.67 -17.37
N VAL A 109 8.41 19.56 -17.69
CA VAL A 109 7.50 18.59 -17.07
C VAL A 109 7.60 17.24 -17.79
N SER A 110 7.01 16.19 -17.23
CA SER A 110 6.97 14.88 -17.89
C SER A 110 6.16 14.92 -19.19
N ALA A 111 6.47 14.01 -20.13
CA ALA A 111 5.76 13.90 -21.39
C ALA A 111 4.25 13.69 -21.17
N ASN A 112 3.87 12.86 -20.19
CA ASN A 112 2.48 12.62 -19.80
C ASN A 112 1.79 13.89 -19.29
N GLY A 113 2.47 14.70 -18.48
CA GLY A 113 1.91 15.95 -17.96
C GLY A 113 1.73 17.00 -19.06
N ALA A 114 2.70 17.11 -19.98
CA ALA A 114 2.60 17.98 -21.14
C ALA A 114 1.45 17.54 -22.08
N ALA A 115 1.38 16.25 -22.41
CA ALA A 115 0.34 15.68 -23.26
C ALA A 115 -1.06 15.91 -22.68
N GLU A 116 -1.26 15.73 -21.37
CA GLU A 116 -2.54 15.98 -20.71
C GLU A 116 -3.00 17.45 -20.90
N ILE A 117 -2.11 18.42 -20.70
CA ILE A 117 -2.43 19.84 -20.91
C ILE A 117 -2.83 20.09 -22.36
N GLU A 118 -2.08 19.57 -23.33
CA GLU A 118 -2.35 19.78 -24.75
C GLU A 118 -3.69 19.15 -25.17
N GLY A 119 -3.95 17.91 -24.74
CA GLY A 119 -5.19 17.21 -25.02
C GLY A 119 -6.39 17.96 -24.44
N LEU A 120 -6.31 18.36 -23.17
CA LEU A 120 -7.38 19.11 -22.51
C LEU A 120 -7.58 20.51 -23.13
N LYS A 121 -6.53 21.19 -23.59
CA LYS A 121 -6.65 22.46 -24.35
C LYS A 121 -7.46 22.27 -25.63
N LEU A 122 -7.15 21.25 -26.42
CA LEU A 122 -7.85 20.96 -27.67
C LEU A 122 -9.32 20.58 -27.43
N LEU A 123 -9.58 19.72 -26.44
CA LEU A 123 -10.93 19.31 -26.05
C LEU A 123 -11.77 20.49 -25.54
N THR A 124 -11.17 21.34 -24.71
CA THR A 124 -11.81 22.56 -24.17
C THR A 124 -12.13 23.55 -25.28
N LYS A 125 -11.16 23.84 -26.17
CA LYS A 125 -11.36 24.70 -27.34
C LYS A 125 -12.42 24.14 -28.29
N GLY A 126 -12.46 22.82 -28.43
CA GLY A 126 -13.47 22.11 -29.20
C GLY A 126 -14.85 22.05 -28.55
N ASN A 127 -15.01 22.54 -27.32
CA ASN A 127 -16.23 22.47 -26.51
C ASN A 127 -16.76 21.03 -26.36
N CYS A 128 -15.86 20.08 -26.13
CA CYS A 128 -16.22 18.68 -25.84
C CYS A 128 -16.99 18.61 -24.51
N GLN A 129 -18.19 18.04 -24.52
CA GLN A 129 -19.02 17.91 -23.31
C GLN A 129 -18.73 16.62 -22.55
N SER A 130 -18.13 15.64 -23.22
CA SER A 130 -17.86 14.30 -22.70
C SER A 130 -16.46 14.14 -22.08
N THR A 131 -15.78 15.24 -21.74
CA THR A 131 -14.43 15.25 -21.15
C THR A 131 -14.28 16.35 -20.12
N PRO A 132 -13.30 16.27 -19.20
CA PRO A 132 -12.96 17.38 -18.33
C PRO A 132 -12.59 18.62 -19.15
N ARG A 133 -13.02 19.79 -18.70
CA ARG A 133 -12.61 21.06 -19.26
C ARG A 133 -11.40 21.59 -18.49
N LEU A 134 -10.36 21.98 -19.20
CA LEU A 134 -9.22 22.67 -18.60
C LEU A 134 -9.66 24.03 -18.08
N ALA A 135 -9.44 24.28 -16.79
CA ALA A 135 -9.68 25.59 -16.20
C ALA A 135 -8.38 26.40 -16.10
N ASN A 136 -7.30 25.80 -15.56
CA ASN A 136 -5.99 26.44 -15.47
C ASN A 136 -4.90 25.39 -15.24
N TYR A 137 -3.63 25.78 -15.31
CA TYR A 137 -2.50 24.95 -14.87
C TYR A 137 -1.36 25.82 -14.37
N VAL A 138 -0.56 25.32 -13.44
CA VAL A 138 0.62 26.01 -12.91
C VAL A 138 1.75 25.02 -12.66
N GLN A 139 2.96 25.43 -12.97
CA GLN A 139 4.17 24.70 -12.64
C GLN A 139 4.88 25.40 -11.48
N GLN A 140 5.28 24.61 -10.48
CA GLN A 140 6.03 25.05 -9.31
C GLN A 140 7.27 24.18 -9.13
N LYS A 141 8.12 24.54 -8.17
CA LYS A 141 9.28 23.74 -7.77
C LYS A 141 8.97 22.99 -6.47
N GLN A 142 9.48 21.78 -6.38
CA GLN A 142 9.48 20.98 -5.15
C GLN A 142 10.35 21.64 -4.08
N LYS A 143 9.89 21.56 -2.82
CA LYS A 143 10.59 22.04 -1.63
C LYS A 143 11.75 21.12 -1.24
N GLU A 144 12.60 21.57 -0.32
CA GLU A 144 13.81 20.86 0.15
C GLU A 144 13.54 19.48 0.79
N ASP A 145 12.34 19.27 1.32
CA ASP A 145 11.89 18.05 1.98
C ASP A 145 11.18 17.05 1.06
N MET A 146 11.03 17.39 -0.23
CA MET A 146 10.32 16.56 -1.21
C MET A 146 11.27 15.57 -1.92
N TRP A 147 10.70 14.76 -2.81
CA TRP A 147 11.42 13.68 -3.48
C TRP A 147 12.59 14.17 -4.33
N VAL A 148 12.39 15.23 -5.10
CA VAL A 148 13.41 15.85 -5.96
C VAL A 148 13.41 17.35 -5.68
N PRO A 149 14.14 17.85 -4.67
CA PRO A 149 14.18 19.28 -4.37
C PRO A 149 14.54 20.12 -5.59
N GLY A 150 13.78 21.19 -5.83
CA GLY A 150 13.92 22.02 -7.03
C GLY A 150 13.38 21.41 -8.32
N GLY A 151 13.00 20.12 -8.32
CA GLY A 151 12.32 19.45 -9.43
C GLY A 151 10.90 19.97 -9.63
N PHE A 152 10.24 19.56 -10.72
CA PHE A 152 8.93 20.14 -11.05
C PHE A 152 7.79 19.56 -10.18
N LEU A 153 6.81 20.43 -9.93
CA LEU A 153 5.41 20.11 -9.62
C LEU A 153 4.54 20.75 -10.68
N LEU A 154 3.63 20.00 -11.28
CA LEU A 154 2.66 20.51 -12.23
C LEU A 154 1.26 20.24 -11.71
N PHE A 155 0.48 21.30 -11.55
CA PHE A 155 -0.91 21.24 -11.13
C PHE A 155 -1.79 21.57 -12.33
N ILE A 156 -2.69 20.66 -12.69
CA ILE A 156 -3.66 20.84 -13.77
C ILE A 156 -5.06 20.91 -13.14
N LEU A 157 -5.69 22.08 -13.18
CA LEU A 157 -7.04 22.31 -12.69
C LEU A 157 -8.04 22.09 -13.81
N MET A 158 -9.01 21.21 -13.58
CA MET A 158 -10.05 20.85 -14.53
C MET A 158 -11.40 20.66 -13.84
N THR A 159 -12.49 20.76 -14.59
CA THR A 159 -13.83 20.46 -14.08
C THR A 159 -13.94 18.99 -13.68
N LYS A 160 -14.62 18.68 -12.57
CA LYS A 160 -14.94 17.30 -12.22
C LYS A 160 -16.05 16.78 -13.13
N CYS A 161 -15.80 15.69 -13.84
CA CYS A 161 -16.85 14.97 -14.56
C CYS A 161 -17.74 14.19 -13.58
N PRO A 162 -19.08 14.24 -13.73
CA PRO A 162 -19.99 13.39 -12.97
C PRO A 162 -19.77 11.89 -13.23
N GLY A 163 -20.31 11.08 -12.33
CA GLY A 163 -20.38 9.62 -12.48
C GLY A 163 -19.28 8.85 -11.76
N THR A 164 -19.31 7.54 -11.94
CA THR A 164 -18.39 6.59 -11.30
C THR A 164 -17.55 5.86 -12.34
N PRO A 165 -16.27 5.56 -12.07
CA PRO A 165 -15.46 4.73 -12.97
C PRO A 165 -16.14 3.40 -13.30
N LEU A 166 -15.98 2.90 -14.53
CA LEU A 166 -16.52 1.61 -14.97
C LEU A 166 -15.67 0.40 -14.55
N ASN A 167 -14.84 0.56 -13.51
CA ASN A 167 -13.86 -0.42 -13.04
C ASN A 167 -14.50 -1.74 -12.59
N GLY A 168 -14.24 -2.81 -13.36
CA GLY A 168 -14.61 -4.20 -13.05
C GLY A 168 -16.11 -4.53 -13.15
N GLY A 169 -17.00 -3.62 -12.77
CA GLY A 169 -18.44 -3.86 -12.67
C GLY A 169 -19.23 -3.76 -13.97
N PHE A 170 -18.64 -3.28 -15.08
CA PHE A 170 -19.38 -3.14 -16.35
C PHE A 170 -19.99 -4.47 -16.82
N HIS A 171 -19.28 -5.58 -16.68
CA HIS A 171 -19.76 -6.88 -17.16
C HIS A 171 -20.88 -7.47 -16.31
N GLU A 172 -20.96 -7.07 -15.03
CA GLU A 172 -21.97 -7.50 -14.05
C GLU A 172 -23.29 -6.74 -14.21
N LYS A 173 -23.28 -5.60 -14.91
CA LYS A 173 -24.47 -4.80 -15.18
C LYS A 173 -25.47 -5.52 -16.10
N PRO A 174 -26.78 -5.27 -15.94
CA PRO A 174 -27.82 -5.78 -16.84
C PRO A 174 -27.54 -5.49 -18.32
N ALA A 175 -28.06 -6.34 -19.21
CA ALA A 175 -27.81 -6.23 -20.65
C ALA A 175 -28.22 -4.86 -21.22
N ASP A 176 -29.35 -4.32 -20.78
CA ASP A 176 -29.86 -3.03 -21.22
C ASP A 176 -28.98 -1.88 -20.74
N GLU A 177 -28.58 -1.88 -19.46
CA GLU A 177 -27.66 -0.86 -18.93
C GLU A 177 -26.31 -0.90 -19.65
N ARG A 178 -25.77 -2.10 -19.94
CA ARG A 178 -24.54 -2.24 -20.74
C ARG A 178 -24.71 -1.70 -22.16
N LYS A 179 -25.90 -1.80 -22.75
CA LYS A 179 -26.20 -1.25 -24.09
C LYS A 179 -26.29 0.27 -24.03
N GLU A 180 -26.90 0.84 -22.98
CA GLU A 180 -26.94 2.28 -22.73
C GLU A 180 -25.54 2.86 -22.60
N ILE A 181 -24.70 2.26 -21.74
CA ILE A 181 -23.31 2.69 -21.52
C ILE A 181 -22.51 2.69 -22.83
N ARG A 182 -22.64 1.63 -23.65
CA ARG A 182 -21.98 1.55 -24.96
C ARG A 182 -22.38 2.70 -25.88
N LYS A 183 -23.68 3.00 -25.94
CA LYS A 183 -24.21 4.09 -26.77
C LYS A 183 -23.72 5.45 -26.28
N ALA A 184 -23.70 5.68 -24.97
CA ALA A 184 -23.17 6.91 -24.39
C ALA A 184 -21.67 7.07 -24.64
N PHE A 185 -20.90 5.97 -24.54
CA PHE A 185 -19.48 6.00 -24.87
C PHE A 185 -19.22 6.29 -26.36
N GLU A 186 -20.03 5.73 -27.28
CA GLU A 186 -19.93 6.07 -28.70
C GLU A 186 -20.11 7.58 -28.93
N VAL A 187 -21.07 8.21 -28.26
CA VAL A 187 -21.26 9.67 -28.30
C VAL A 187 -20.01 10.39 -27.81
N ALA A 188 -19.52 10.03 -26.62
CA ALA A 188 -18.32 10.62 -26.03
C ALA A 188 -17.09 10.50 -26.94
N TYR A 189 -16.87 9.32 -27.51
CA TYR A 189 -15.78 9.07 -28.43
C TYR A 189 -15.90 9.90 -29.71
N LYS A 190 -17.10 10.03 -30.28
CA LYS A 190 -17.35 10.88 -31.46
C LYS A 190 -17.12 12.36 -31.16
N GLU A 191 -17.43 12.84 -29.97
CA GLU A 191 -17.11 14.21 -29.56
C GLU A 191 -15.60 14.44 -29.48
N CYS A 192 -14.86 13.51 -28.88
CA CYS A 192 -13.40 13.52 -28.84
C CYS A 192 -12.80 13.52 -30.27
N LEU A 193 -13.29 12.66 -31.16
CA LEU A 193 -12.89 12.63 -32.58
C LEU A 193 -13.12 13.97 -33.28
N ARG A 194 -14.28 14.62 -33.04
CA ARG A 194 -14.58 15.95 -33.59
C ARG A 194 -13.54 16.98 -33.14
N CYS A 195 -13.06 16.85 -31.89
CA CYS A 195 -12.02 17.69 -31.32
C CYS A 195 -10.60 17.28 -31.74
N LYS A 196 -10.45 16.27 -32.60
CA LYS A 196 -9.16 15.73 -33.07
C LYS A 196 -8.26 15.20 -31.94
N VAL A 197 -8.89 14.72 -30.86
CA VAL A 197 -8.20 14.10 -29.73
C VAL A 197 -8.80 12.72 -29.51
N VAL A 198 -7.99 11.68 -29.55
CA VAL A 198 -8.42 10.33 -29.16
C VAL A 198 -7.58 9.88 -27.97
N ASN A 199 -8.26 9.47 -26.89
CA ASN A 199 -7.58 8.89 -25.75
C ASN A 199 -6.91 7.57 -26.20
N GLY A 200 -5.60 7.50 -26.03
CA GLY A 200 -4.85 6.30 -26.32
C GLY A 200 -4.95 5.28 -25.19
N ASP A 201 -5.01 5.74 -23.94
CA ASP A 201 -4.97 4.90 -22.75
C ASP A 201 -6.31 4.18 -22.55
N THR A 202 -6.35 2.92 -22.99
CA THR A 202 -7.57 2.09 -22.96
C THR A 202 -7.90 1.50 -21.58
N GLY A 203 -7.56 2.21 -20.50
CA GLY A 203 -7.91 1.85 -19.13
C GLY A 203 -9.40 2.05 -18.84
N HIS A 204 -10.02 1.11 -18.13
CA HIS A 204 -11.44 1.22 -17.74
C HIS A 204 -11.68 2.27 -16.65
N ASP A 205 -10.63 2.64 -15.91
CA ASP A 205 -10.61 3.74 -14.94
C ASP A 205 -10.72 5.11 -15.63
N ASN A 206 -10.47 5.15 -16.94
CA ASN A 206 -10.58 6.37 -17.76
C ASN A 206 -12.00 6.62 -18.29
N LEU A 207 -12.97 5.76 -17.95
CA LEU A 207 -14.38 5.91 -18.32
C LEU A 207 -15.25 6.11 -17.08
N LEU A 208 -15.94 7.24 -17.01
CA LEU A 208 -16.91 7.54 -15.96
C LEU A 208 -18.33 7.40 -16.51
N TRP A 209 -19.16 6.63 -15.82
CA TRP A 209 -20.58 6.49 -16.13
C TRP A 209 -21.42 7.28 -15.13
N ASP A 210 -22.14 8.27 -15.64
CA ASP A 210 -23.18 8.96 -14.89
C ASP A 210 -24.55 8.35 -15.21
N ASN A 211 -25.05 7.54 -14.28
CA ASN A 211 -26.34 6.88 -14.44
C ASN A 211 -27.53 7.85 -14.36
N VAL A 212 -27.36 9.05 -13.78
CA VAL A 212 -28.43 10.05 -13.67
C VAL A 212 -28.68 10.71 -15.01
N THR A 213 -27.61 11.22 -15.64
CA THR A 213 -27.72 11.89 -16.94
C THR A 213 -27.61 10.93 -18.13
N LYS A 214 -27.26 9.66 -17.88
CA LYS A 214 -26.97 8.64 -18.91
C LYS A 214 -25.83 9.06 -19.83
N THR A 215 -24.82 9.73 -19.25
CA THR A 215 -23.65 10.25 -19.95
C THR A 215 -22.40 9.46 -19.60
N CYS A 216 -21.55 9.24 -20.59
CA CYS A 216 -20.22 8.65 -20.41
C CYS A 216 -19.17 9.75 -20.59
N TYR A 217 -18.23 9.85 -19.67
CA TYR A 217 -17.11 10.78 -19.76
C TYR A 217 -15.80 10.03 -19.94
N ILE A 218 -14.95 10.55 -20.82
CA ILE A 218 -13.59 10.05 -21.03
C ILE A 218 -12.63 10.98 -20.28
N VAL A 219 -11.78 10.42 -19.43
CA VAL A 219 -10.81 11.17 -18.60
C VAL A 219 -9.38 10.64 -18.82
N ASP A 220 -8.39 11.25 -18.16
CA ASP A 220 -6.97 10.83 -18.18
C ASP A 220 -6.35 10.89 -19.59
N PHE A 221 -6.16 12.11 -20.12
CA PHE A 221 -5.57 12.35 -21.45
C PHE A 221 -4.04 12.44 -21.41
N ASN A 222 -3.40 11.76 -20.45
CA ASN A 222 -1.94 11.72 -20.33
C ASN A 222 -1.26 11.02 -21.53
N TRP A 223 -2.03 10.24 -22.29
CA TRP A 223 -1.65 9.65 -23.56
C TRP A 223 -2.81 9.75 -24.55
N TRP A 224 -2.64 10.56 -25.59
CA TRP A 224 -3.62 10.77 -26.64
C TRP A 224 -2.94 10.89 -28.00
N TYR A 225 -3.71 10.79 -29.08
CA TYR A 225 -3.23 10.98 -30.44
C TYR A 225 -4.28 11.67 -31.32
N THR A 226 -3.80 12.31 -32.38
CA THR A 226 -4.65 12.88 -33.42
C THR A 226 -5.21 11.75 -34.30
N PRO A 227 -6.53 11.65 -34.50
CA PRO A 227 -7.11 10.60 -35.32
C PRO A 227 -6.75 10.77 -36.80
N GLU A 228 -6.58 9.64 -37.49
CA GLU A 228 -6.48 9.61 -38.96
C GLU A 228 -7.77 10.16 -39.60
N PRO A 229 -7.72 10.77 -40.81
CA PRO A 229 -8.91 11.33 -41.46
C PRO A 229 -10.05 10.32 -41.66
N SER A 230 -9.72 9.04 -41.82
CA SER A 230 -10.68 7.93 -42.00
C SER A 230 -11.13 7.29 -40.69
N GLN A 231 -10.61 7.73 -39.54
CA GLN A 231 -10.93 7.13 -38.24
C GLN A 231 -12.37 7.45 -37.83
N THR A 232 -13.14 6.39 -37.61
CA THR A 232 -14.55 6.46 -37.20
C THR A 232 -14.80 5.56 -35.99
N TRP A 233 -16.02 5.62 -35.45
CA TRP A 233 -16.48 4.69 -34.44
C TRP A 233 -16.47 3.24 -34.95
N ARG A 234 -16.00 2.33 -34.10
CA ARG A 234 -16.12 0.87 -34.27
C ARG A 234 -16.35 0.24 -32.90
N ASP A 235 -17.22 -0.75 -32.79
CA ASP A 235 -17.52 -1.43 -31.52
C ASP A 235 -16.28 -2.07 -30.84
N GLU A 236 -15.27 -2.41 -31.63
CA GLU A 236 -13.98 -2.87 -31.12
C GLU A 236 -13.29 -1.85 -30.22
N ILE A 237 -13.56 -0.55 -30.43
CA ILE A 237 -13.00 0.55 -29.62
C ILE A 237 -13.58 0.48 -28.21
N PHE A 238 -14.91 0.32 -28.09
CA PHE A 238 -15.53 0.05 -26.80
C PHE A 238 -14.89 -1.19 -26.17
N THR A 239 -14.73 -2.25 -26.94
CA THR A 239 -14.20 -3.52 -26.44
C THR A 239 -12.76 -3.37 -25.94
N LYS A 240 -11.92 -2.56 -26.58
CA LYS A 240 -10.56 -2.26 -26.11
C LYS A 240 -10.57 -1.43 -24.82
N MET A 241 -11.42 -0.42 -24.74
CA MET A 241 -11.54 0.49 -23.60
C MET A 241 -12.26 -0.13 -22.38
N SER A 242 -13.15 -1.09 -22.62
CA SER A 242 -13.86 -1.85 -21.59
C SER A 242 -13.22 -3.20 -21.25
N ARG A 243 -12.10 -3.56 -21.91
CA ARG A 243 -11.37 -4.78 -21.59
C ARG A 243 -10.79 -4.64 -20.19
N MET A 244 -11.06 -5.63 -19.33
CA MET A 244 -10.25 -5.81 -18.13
C MET A 244 -8.77 -5.88 -18.57
N PRO A 245 -7.83 -5.25 -17.83
CA PRO A 245 -6.43 -5.57 -18.00
C PRO A 245 -6.30 -7.10 -17.97
N ARG A 246 -5.50 -7.67 -18.87
CA ARG A 246 -4.98 -9.03 -18.66
C ARG A 246 -4.20 -8.99 -17.35
N MET A 247 -4.88 -9.20 -16.24
CA MET A 247 -4.26 -9.64 -15.01
C MET A 247 -3.47 -10.90 -15.40
N PRO A 248 -2.13 -10.96 -15.25
CA PRO A 248 -1.50 -12.27 -15.15
C PRO A 248 -2.22 -12.95 -14.01
N ARG A 249 -3.02 -14.01 -14.29
CA ARG A 249 -3.94 -14.68 -13.33
C ARG A 249 -3.62 -14.25 -11.91
N LEU A 250 -4.26 -13.17 -11.43
CA LEU A 250 -4.44 -13.07 -10.00
C LEU A 250 -5.27 -14.30 -9.73
N LEU A 251 -4.64 -15.27 -9.06
CA LEU A 251 -5.33 -16.31 -8.33
C LEU A 251 -6.63 -15.68 -7.84
N GLU A 252 -7.76 -16.25 -8.22
CA GLU A 252 -9.05 -15.93 -7.61
C GLU A 252 -8.78 -15.60 -6.15
N VAL A 253 -9.00 -14.35 -5.73
CA VAL A 253 -9.23 -14.11 -4.32
C VAL A 253 -10.60 -14.72 -4.09
N LYS A 254 -10.64 -16.05 -4.00
CA LYS A 254 -11.66 -16.73 -3.23
C LYS A 254 -11.65 -15.97 -1.92
N ALA A 255 -12.81 -15.47 -1.51
CA ALA A 255 -12.99 -14.98 -0.16
C ALA A 255 -12.52 -16.10 0.77
N GLN A 256 -11.27 -16.01 1.22
CA GLN A 256 -10.71 -16.97 2.15
C GLN A 256 -11.39 -16.65 3.46
N SER A 257 -12.02 -17.65 4.05
CA SER A 257 -12.51 -17.52 5.40
C SER A 257 -11.37 -17.06 6.31
N ALA A 258 -11.68 -16.31 7.38
CA ALA A 258 -10.68 -15.92 8.36
C ALA A 258 -9.85 -17.12 8.86
N ARG A 259 -10.45 -18.33 8.86
CA ARG A 259 -9.79 -19.60 9.16
C ARG A 259 -8.70 -19.96 8.14
N GLU A 260 -8.99 -19.91 6.84
CA GLU A 260 -8.02 -20.22 5.80
C GLU A 260 -6.88 -19.21 5.78
N ILE A 261 -7.18 -17.94 6.08
CA ILE A 261 -6.17 -16.88 6.21
C ILE A 261 -5.22 -17.18 7.37
N VAL A 262 -5.74 -17.58 8.53
CA VAL A 262 -4.90 -17.91 9.71
C VAL A 262 -4.06 -19.18 9.47
N GLN A 263 -4.55 -20.15 8.69
CA GLN A 263 -3.84 -21.40 8.40
C GLN A 263 -2.76 -21.28 7.31
N THR A 264 -2.79 -20.20 6.53
CA THR A 264 -1.78 -19.96 5.49
C THR A 264 -0.54 -19.27 6.06
N PRO A 265 0.64 -19.43 5.42
CA PRO A 265 1.83 -18.70 5.81
C PRO A 265 1.60 -17.20 5.74
N VAL A 266 2.39 -16.44 6.50
CA VAL A 266 2.50 -15.01 6.21
C VAL A 266 3.11 -14.91 4.80
N PRO A 267 2.49 -14.14 3.88
CA PRO A 267 3.07 -13.94 2.56
C PRO A 267 4.49 -13.43 2.74
N ASN A 268 5.40 -13.84 1.84
CA ASN A 268 6.75 -13.31 1.84
C ASN A 268 6.66 -11.79 1.93
N LEU A 269 7.23 -11.24 3.00
CA LEU A 269 7.36 -9.82 3.11
C LEU A 269 8.19 -9.35 1.92
N ILE A 270 7.78 -8.25 1.31
CA ILE A 270 8.62 -7.58 0.32
C ILE A 270 9.78 -6.98 1.12
N LEU A 271 10.82 -7.78 1.35
CA LEU A 271 12.02 -7.34 2.04
C LEU A 271 12.65 -6.24 1.20
N GLY A 272 12.65 -5.01 1.73
CA GLY A 272 13.35 -3.90 1.11
C GLY A 272 14.84 -4.22 0.97
N ARG A 273 15.49 -3.70 -0.08
CA ARG A 273 16.94 -3.90 -0.28
C ARG A 273 17.79 -3.28 0.84
N ASN A 274 17.22 -2.38 1.63
CA ASN A 274 17.89 -1.76 2.77
C ASN A 274 17.61 -2.56 4.04
N LYS A 275 18.67 -3.09 4.64
CA LYS A 275 18.67 -3.65 5.99
C LYS A 275 19.31 -2.63 6.92
N THR A 276 18.64 -2.29 8.02
CA THR A 276 19.27 -1.52 9.10
C THR A 276 20.25 -2.43 9.82
N PHE A 277 21.55 -2.13 9.74
CA PHE A 277 22.58 -2.81 10.55
C PHE A 277 22.70 -2.23 11.97
N SER A 278 22.06 -1.08 12.20
CA SER A 278 21.94 -0.51 13.54
C SER A 278 21.01 -1.37 14.38
N THR A 279 21.60 -2.05 15.36
CA THR A 279 20.87 -2.73 16.41
C THR A 279 20.65 -1.71 17.51
N ALA A 280 19.39 -1.32 17.77
CA ALA A 280 19.04 -0.59 18.99
C ALA A 280 19.07 -1.52 20.22
N ILE A 281 20.02 -2.47 20.21
CA ILE A 281 20.09 -3.52 21.19
C ILE A 281 21.05 -3.07 22.28
N HIS A 282 20.47 -2.76 23.43
CA HIS A 282 21.22 -2.34 24.60
C HIS A 282 21.91 -3.54 25.24
N HIS A 283 23.03 -3.31 25.93
CA HIS A 283 23.75 -4.34 26.68
C HIS A 283 22.98 -4.72 27.96
N ILE A 284 21.88 -5.44 27.78
CA ILE A 284 21.01 -5.90 28.86
C ILE A 284 21.02 -7.42 28.83
N ARG A 285 21.31 -8.05 29.96
CA ARG A 285 21.31 -9.51 30.08
C ARG A 285 20.10 -9.96 30.88
N THR A 286 19.51 -11.08 30.47
CA THR A 286 18.50 -11.76 31.28
C THR A 286 19.20 -12.46 32.43
N VAL A 287 18.79 -12.16 33.67
CA VAL A 287 19.32 -12.82 34.88
C VAL A 287 18.37 -13.93 35.34
N ALA A 288 17.07 -13.78 35.06
CA ALA A 288 16.08 -14.82 35.31
C ALA A 288 16.39 -16.11 34.53
N GLN A 289 15.90 -17.22 35.07
CA GLN A 289 16.03 -18.52 34.41
C GLN A 289 15.31 -18.48 33.06
N VAL A 290 16.01 -18.87 32.00
CA VAL A 290 15.44 -18.99 30.65
C VAL A 290 15.06 -20.44 30.41
N LEU A 291 13.77 -20.70 30.27
CA LEU A 291 13.22 -22.03 30.04
C LEU A 291 12.73 -22.19 28.61
N GLN A 292 12.81 -23.41 28.08
CA GLN A 292 12.28 -23.70 26.75
C GLN A 292 10.77 -23.98 26.83
N TRP A 293 9.98 -23.24 26.06
CA TRP A 293 8.55 -23.46 25.92
C TRP A 293 8.27 -24.57 24.89
N ASN A 294 8.54 -25.81 25.29
CA ASN A 294 8.55 -26.96 24.37
C ASN A 294 7.18 -27.27 23.76
N ASP A 295 6.11 -27.06 24.51
CA ASP A 295 4.74 -27.29 24.07
C ASP A 295 4.05 -26.06 23.52
N PHE A 296 4.81 -25.01 23.16
CA PHE A 296 4.28 -23.79 22.57
C PHE A 296 3.41 -24.03 21.34
N GLU A 297 3.93 -24.69 20.30
CA GLU A 297 3.16 -24.96 19.06
C GLU A 297 1.92 -25.81 19.34
N ARG A 298 2.03 -26.78 20.25
CA ARG A 298 0.88 -27.56 20.73
C ARG A 298 -0.15 -26.67 21.44
N THR A 299 0.28 -25.74 22.30
CA THR A 299 -0.57 -24.81 23.05
C THR A 299 -1.26 -23.81 22.11
N VAL A 300 -0.52 -23.21 21.17
CA VAL A 300 -1.08 -22.34 20.12
C VAL A 300 -2.16 -23.09 19.36
N ARG A 301 -1.85 -24.30 18.91
CA ARG A 301 -2.79 -25.16 18.18
C ARG A 301 -4.00 -25.52 19.03
N GLN A 302 -3.79 -25.90 20.29
CA GLN A 302 -4.86 -26.22 21.22
C GLN A 302 -5.74 -25.00 21.44
N GLN A 303 -5.22 -23.82 21.76
CA GLN A 303 -6.03 -22.64 22.04
C GLN A 303 -6.76 -22.08 20.83
N THR A 304 -6.10 -22.04 19.67
CA THR A 304 -6.75 -21.68 18.40
C THR A 304 -7.83 -22.70 18.01
N ASN A 305 -7.66 -23.97 18.41
CA ASN A 305 -8.67 -25.01 18.26
C ASN A 305 -9.73 -25.03 19.39
N LEU A 306 -9.42 -24.57 20.62
CA LEU A 306 -10.23 -24.63 21.86
C LEU A 306 -11.42 -23.67 21.84
N TYR A 307 -11.52 -22.80 20.83
CA TYR A 307 -12.82 -22.24 20.40
C TYR A 307 -13.78 -23.33 19.87
N LYS A 308 -13.35 -24.60 19.88
CA LYS A 308 -14.10 -25.85 19.90
C LYS A 308 -13.39 -26.88 20.82
N GLN A 309 -13.78 -26.88 22.10
CA GLN A 309 -13.68 -27.98 23.10
C GLN A 309 -12.32 -28.45 23.64
N GLN A 310 -12.40 -28.92 24.90
CA GLN A 310 -11.45 -28.98 26.03
C GLN A 310 -10.41 -30.13 26.08
N ASN A 311 -9.37 -29.90 26.92
CA ASN A 311 -8.55 -30.81 27.78
C ASN A 311 -7.20 -31.45 27.30
N ASN A 312 -6.09 -30.97 27.93
CA ASN A 312 -5.08 -31.61 28.81
C ASN A 312 -3.75 -32.36 28.38
N VAL A 313 -2.60 -31.76 28.83
CA VAL A 313 -1.31 -32.23 29.48
C VAL A 313 0.00 -32.72 28.73
N ASN A 314 1.16 -32.11 29.12
CA ASN A 314 2.65 -32.44 29.23
C ASN A 314 3.51 -33.07 28.08
N THR A 315 4.87 -32.99 27.99
CA THR A 315 6.04 -32.15 28.47
C THR A 315 7.30 -32.45 27.60
N ASP A 316 8.43 -31.73 27.83
CA ASP A 316 9.89 -32.00 27.53
C ASP A 316 10.46 -31.60 26.13
N ALA A 317 11.72 -31.14 25.90
CA ALA A 317 12.92 -30.76 26.69
C ALA A 317 13.92 -29.90 25.83
N MET A 318 14.89 -29.24 26.50
CA MET A 318 16.28 -28.76 26.14
C MET A 318 16.54 -27.89 24.86
N GLN A 319 17.17 -26.70 24.87
CA GLN A 319 18.43 -26.08 25.38
C GLN A 319 19.45 -25.80 24.23
N TYR A 320 19.75 -24.51 23.96
CA TYR A 320 20.97 -24.03 23.25
C TYR A 320 21.24 -22.56 23.67
N GLN A 321 22.19 -22.37 24.60
CA GLN A 321 22.72 -21.11 25.13
C GLN A 321 24.07 -20.84 24.44
N ASN A 322 24.31 -19.70 23.77
CA ASN A 322 25.16 -18.66 24.39
C ASN A 322 25.15 -17.31 23.64
N THR A 323 24.37 -17.14 22.58
CA THR A 323 24.17 -15.83 21.88
C THR A 323 22.80 -15.20 22.13
N ARG A 324 21.89 -15.92 22.80
CA ARG A 324 20.51 -15.46 23.09
C ARG A 324 20.42 -14.51 24.28
N GLU A 325 21.33 -14.59 25.26
CA GLU A 325 21.16 -13.95 26.57
C GLU A 325 21.08 -12.42 26.53
N ILE A 326 21.78 -11.79 25.58
CA ILE A 326 21.82 -10.32 25.45
C ILE A 326 20.51 -9.80 24.82
N TRP A 327 19.99 -10.47 23.79
CA TRP A 327 18.78 -9.99 23.11
C TRP A 327 17.53 -10.31 23.93
N LEU A 328 17.54 -11.44 24.64
CA LEU A 328 16.50 -11.79 25.59
C LEU A 328 16.42 -10.78 26.75
N GLY A 329 17.54 -10.20 27.19
CA GLY A 329 17.55 -9.27 28.32
C GLY A 329 16.75 -8.00 28.06
N GLN A 330 16.84 -7.44 26.84
CA GLN A 330 16.09 -6.24 26.49
C GLN A 330 14.59 -6.47 26.42
N ILE A 331 14.14 -7.57 25.78
CA ILE A 331 12.71 -7.88 25.74
C ILE A 331 12.19 -8.31 27.12
N ALA A 332 12.97 -9.06 27.91
CA ALA A 332 12.60 -9.44 29.27
C ALA A 332 12.37 -8.22 30.15
N LYS A 333 13.24 -7.20 30.04
CA LYS A 333 13.06 -5.90 30.69
C LYS A 333 11.76 -5.23 30.27
N TYR A 334 11.49 -5.11 28.96
CA TYR A 334 10.26 -4.46 28.49
C TYR A 334 9.00 -5.20 28.93
N MET A 335 9.04 -6.54 28.92
CA MET A 335 7.93 -7.36 29.42
C MET A 335 7.70 -7.13 30.91
N PHE A 336 8.76 -7.03 31.71
CA PHE A 336 8.68 -6.77 33.15
C PHE A 336 8.18 -5.36 33.46
N GLU A 337 8.73 -4.32 32.83
CA GLU A 337 8.33 -2.92 33.06
C GLU A 337 6.90 -2.62 32.61
N ALA A 338 6.34 -3.40 31.68
CA ALA A 338 4.99 -3.23 31.16
C ALA A 338 3.99 -4.27 31.70
N ASP A 339 4.39 -5.10 32.67
CA ASP A 339 3.62 -6.25 33.18
C ASP A 339 3.10 -7.20 32.09
N CYS A 340 3.75 -7.26 30.92
CA CYS A 340 3.31 -8.06 29.79
C CYS A 340 3.70 -9.52 29.97
N LYS A 341 2.72 -10.43 30.10
CA LYS A 341 2.93 -11.87 30.20
C LYS A 341 3.58 -12.47 28.96
N TYR A 342 3.19 -12.00 27.78
CA TYR A 342 3.66 -12.51 26.50
C TYR A 342 4.47 -11.47 25.73
N GLY A 343 5.46 -11.93 24.97
CA GLY A 343 6.27 -11.12 24.07
C GLY A 343 6.67 -11.90 22.82
N PHE A 344 7.23 -11.21 21.83
CA PHE A 344 7.82 -11.85 20.66
C PHE A 344 8.93 -11.00 20.07
N MET A 345 9.87 -11.65 19.38
CA MET A 345 10.94 -11.02 18.61
C MET A 345 10.93 -11.58 17.20
N THR A 346 11.13 -10.74 16.19
CA THR A 346 11.10 -11.17 14.79
C THR A 346 12.22 -10.55 13.96
N THR A 347 12.79 -11.33 13.05
CA THR A 347 13.78 -10.89 12.03
C THR A 347 13.17 -10.93 10.62
N TYR A 348 11.85 -10.75 10.52
CA TYR A 348 11.02 -10.95 9.33
C TYR A 348 10.89 -12.42 8.88
N ASP A 349 12.00 -13.16 8.80
CA ASP A 349 12.00 -14.57 8.39
C ASP A 349 11.73 -15.52 9.56
N GLN A 350 12.13 -15.11 10.77
CA GLN A 350 12.09 -15.92 11.97
C GLN A 350 11.42 -15.13 13.09
N THR A 351 10.55 -15.77 13.84
CA THR A 351 9.91 -15.20 15.03
C THR A 351 10.06 -16.15 16.21
N VAL A 352 10.39 -15.59 17.37
CA VAL A 352 10.43 -16.33 18.65
C VAL A 352 9.42 -15.67 19.58
N PHE A 353 8.61 -16.48 20.24
CA PHE A 353 7.63 -16.04 21.24
C PHE A 353 8.18 -16.28 22.64
N LEU A 354 7.80 -15.42 23.58
CA LEU A 354 8.24 -15.45 24.96
C LEU A 354 7.05 -15.37 25.89
N LYS A 355 7.18 -15.99 27.07
CA LYS A 355 6.23 -15.86 28.17
C LYS A 355 7.00 -15.67 29.48
N GLN A 356 6.63 -14.69 30.30
CA GLN A 356 7.07 -14.67 31.71
C GLN A 356 6.01 -15.35 32.57
N ASP A 357 6.40 -16.41 33.26
CA ASP A 357 5.48 -17.22 34.07
C ASP A 357 6.25 -17.98 35.16
N VAL A 358 5.53 -18.57 36.10
CA VAL A 358 6.11 -19.28 37.25
C VAL A 358 7.13 -20.34 36.83
N ASP A 359 8.25 -20.42 37.55
CA ASP A 359 9.28 -21.44 37.39
C ASP A 359 8.73 -22.80 37.90
N PRO A 360 8.79 -23.87 37.08
CA PRO A 360 8.25 -25.18 37.47
C PRO A 360 9.05 -25.85 38.59
N ALA A 361 10.30 -25.45 38.81
CA ALA A 361 11.15 -25.95 39.88
C ALA A 361 11.03 -25.13 41.17
N ASP A 362 10.59 -23.87 41.10
CA ASP A 362 10.43 -22.97 42.23
C ASP A 362 9.22 -22.05 42.02
N ASN A 363 8.07 -22.41 42.62
CA ASN A 363 6.82 -21.67 42.43
C ASN A 363 6.82 -20.26 43.02
N THR A 364 7.87 -19.86 43.73
CA THR A 364 8.07 -18.51 44.26
C THR A 364 8.77 -17.59 43.26
N LYS A 365 9.28 -18.15 42.16
CA LYS A 365 10.01 -17.42 41.13
C LYS A 365 9.30 -17.48 39.79
N TYR A 366 9.63 -16.52 38.95
CA TYR A 366 9.25 -16.50 37.55
C TYR A 366 10.46 -16.90 36.69
N ALA A 367 10.16 -17.47 35.54
CA ALA A 367 11.12 -17.80 34.49
C ALA A 367 10.68 -17.17 33.16
N LEU A 368 11.65 -16.87 32.31
CA LEU A 368 11.41 -16.43 30.93
C LEU A 368 11.37 -17.64 30.02
N TRP A 369 10.17 -18.02 29.60
CA TRP A 369 9.92 -19.12 28.68
C TRP A 369 10.10 -18.65 27.24
N VAL A 370 10.84 -19.40 26.43
CA VAL A 370 11.17 -19.04 25.05
C VAL A 370 10.73 -20.16 24.10
N SER A 371 9.96 -19.82 23.07
CA SER A 371 9.51 -20.79 22.06
C SER A 371 10.66 -21.24 21.15
N ARG A 372 10.39 -22.21 20.28
CA ARG A 372 11.23 -22.45 19.12
C ARG A 372 11.04 -21.34 18.08
N VAL A 373 11.95 -21.30 17.11
CA VAL A 373 11.82 -20.38 15.98
C VAL A 373 10.64 -20.80 15.11
N ILE A 374 9.71 -19.87 14.90
CA ILE A 374 8.61 -19.99 13.95
C ILE A 374 8.99 -19.21 12.69
N TYR A 375 9.09 -19.91 11.56
CA TYR A 375 9.39 -19.28 10.27
C TYR A 375 8.13 -18.64 9.68
N HIS A 376 8.27 -17.51 8.99
CA HIS A 376 7.14 -16.82 8.37
C HIS A 376 6.42 -17.66 7.32
N ASN A 377 7.18 -18.53 6.63
CA ASN A 377 6.71 -19.38 5.55
C ASN A 377 6.13 -20.74 6.02
N THR A 378 6.11 -21.01 7.33
CA THR A 378 5.53 -22.25 7.87
C THR A 378 4.03 -22.30 7.60
N LYS A 379 3.59 -23.40 6.97
CA LYS A 379 2.16 -23.70 6.72
C LYS A 379 1.55 -24.40 7.92
N ALA A 380 0.30 -24.08 8.25
CA ALA A 380 -0.45 -24.90 9.18
C ALA A 380 -0.66 -26.30 8.59
N GLN A 381 -0.27 -27.33 9.33
CA GLN A 381 -0.50 -28.72 8.93
C GLN A 381 -1.41 -29.39 9.96
N LYS A 382 -2.25 -30.32 9.47
CA LYS A 382 -3.06 -31.15 10.36
C LYS A 382 -2.14 -32.06 11.17
N VAL A 383 -2.45 -32.17 12.45
CA VAL A 383 -1.82 -33.09 13.39
C VAL A 383 -2.94 -33.92 14.01
N ALA A 384 -2.69 -35.20 14.27
CA ALA A 384 -3.69 -36.10 14.84
C ALA A 384 -4.17 -35.57 16.21
N VAL A 385 -5.43 -35.85 16.55
CA VAL A 385 -5.97 -35.54 17.87
C VAL A 385 -5.25 -36.41 18.90
N GLY A 386 -4.72 -35.79 19.96
CA GLY A 386 -3.95 -36.49 21.00
C GLY A 386 -2.47 -36.74 20.66
N ALA A 387 -1.95 -36.14 19.58
CA ALA A 387 -0.54 -36.26 19.19
C ALA A 387 0.42 -35.70 20.26
N GLN A 388 1.64 -36.24 20.28
CA GLN A 388 2.69 -35.76 21.17
C GLN A 388 3.20 -34.38 20.74
N THR A 389 3.78 -33.63 21.68
CA THR A 389 4.34 -32.28 21.44
C THR A 389 5.29 -32.24 20.24
N ALA A 390 6.12 -33.28 20.08
CA ALA A 390 7.09 -33.34 18.99
C ALA A 390 6.44 -33.33 17.59
N GLU A 391 5.21 -33.81 17.47
CA GLU A 391 4.50 -33.89 16.20
C GLU A 391 3.93 -32.55 15.73
N TYR A 392 3.86 -31.56 16.62
CA TYR A 392 3.42 -30.20 16.28
C TYR A 392 4.55 -29.32 15.73
N GLN A 393 5.80 -29.76 15.83
CA GLN A 393 6.97 -28.97 15.47
C GLN A 393 6.95 -28.53 14.00
N SER A 394 7.12 -27.23 13.75
CA SER A 394 7.08 -26.63 12.41
C SER A 394 5.78 -26.89 11.65
N ARG A 395 4.67 -27.06 12.38
CA ARG A 395 3.34 -27.31 11.79
C ARG A 395 2.32 -26.25 12.17
N VAL A 396 2.72 -25.20 12.88
CA VAL A 396 1.89 -24.06 13.26
C VAL A 396 2.31 -22.82 12.49
N SER A 397 1.34 -22.15 11.87
CA SER A 397 1.63 -20.93 11.12
C SER A 397 1.92 -19.76 12.07
N LEU A 398 2.68 -18.78 11.60
CA LEU A 398 2.94 -17.57 12.39
C LEU A 398 1.64 -16.80 12.73
N ARG A 399 0.63 -16.87 11.85
CA ARG A 399 -0.69 -16.26 12.09
C ARG A 399 -1.47 -16.97 13.20
N GLU A 400 -1.33 -18.28 13.33
CA GLU A 400 -1.91 -19.03 14.44
C GLU A 400 -1.28 -18.62 15.77
N CYS A 401 0.03 -18.36 15.80
CA CYS A 401 0.72 -17.85 16.98
C CYS A 401 0.23 -16.45 17.39
N PHE A 402 0.03 -15.53 16.44
CA PHE A 402 -0.52 -14.21 16.76
C PHE A 402 -2.00 -14.26 17.16
N MET A 403 -2.78 -15.16 16.55
CA MET A 403 -4.17 -15.40 16.96
C MET A 403 -4.23 -15.93 18.41
N PHE A 404 -3.33 -16.83 18.79
CA PHE A 404 -3.16 -17.29 20.17
C PHE A 404 -2.94 -16.10 21.13
N LEU A 405 -1.99 -15.21 20.84
CA LEU A 405 -1.77 -14.01 21.67
C LEU A 405 -3.02 -13.13 21.77
N GLY A 406 -3.73 -12.93 20.66
CA GLY A 406 -4.98 -12.16 20.65
C GLY A 406 -6.09 -12.78 21.50
N LEU A 407 -6.19 -14.12 21.51
CA LEU A 407 -7.13 -14.85 22.36
C LEU A 407 -6.78 -14.74 23.84
N GLU A 408 -5.50 -14.82 24.18
CA GLU A 408 -5.02 -14.66 25.56
C GLU A 408 -5.29 -13.25 26.10
N ILE A 409 -5.09 -12.22 25.27
CA ILE A 409 -5.46 -10.83 25.59
C ILE A 409 -6.96 -10.72 25.81
N LYS A 410 -7.78 -11.28 24.91
CA LYS A 410 -9.24 -11.28 25.03
C LYS A 410 -9.70 -11.96 26.34
N ASN A 411 -9.01 -13.01 26.77
CA ASN A 411 -9.33 -13.76 27.99
C ASN A 411 -8.78 -13.09 29.27
N GLY A 412 -8.12 -11.93 29.16
CA GLY A 412 -7.52 -11.23 30.30
C GLY A 412 -6.22 -11.86 30.81
N ASN A 413 -5.68 -12.89 30.16
CA ASN A 413 -4.44 -13.56 30.57
C ASN A 413 -3.19 -12.91 29.93
N TRP A 414 -3.20 -11.59 29.73
CA TRP A 414 -2.08 -10.89 29.10
C TRP A 414 -1.12 -10.27 30.09
N GLN A 415 -1.54 -10.10 31.35
CA GLN A 415 -0.74 -9.49 32.40
C GLN A 415 0.00 -10.55 33.21
N ALA A 416 1.26 -10.29 33.54
CA ALA A 416 2.03 -11.10 34.48
C ALA A 416 2.22 -10.33 35.78
N VAL A 417 1.85 -10.94 36.89
CA VAL A 417 2.09 -10.41 38.24
C VAL A 417 3.42 -10.96 38.73
N ASN A 418 4.51 -10.58 38.06
CA ASN A 418 5.85 -11.08 38.38
C ASN A 418 6.37 -10.40 39.66
N PRO A 419 6.52 -11.12 40.80
CA PRO A 419 6.91 -10.53 42.08
C PRO A 419 8.44 -10.37 42.23
N MET A 420 9.22 -10.83 41.25
CA MET A 420 10.69 -10.78 41.31
C MET A 420 11.19 -9.34 41.31
N GLN A 421 12.33 -9.08 41.96
CA GLN A 421 12.95 -7.77 41.87
C GLN A 421 13.56 -7.58 40.48
N ALA A 422 13.57 -6.35 39.96
CA ALA A 422 14.09 -6.05 38.62
C ALA A 422 15.53 -6.56 38.42
N ALA A 423 16.38 -6.47 39.45
CA ALA A 423 17.77 -6.94 39.44
C ALA A 423 17.90 -8.47 39.35
N GLU A 424 16.87 -9.22 39.77
CA GLU A 424 16.80 -10.67 39.63
C GLU A 424 16.20 -11.10 38.28
N TRP A 425 15.63 -10.15 37.53
CA TRP A 425 15.01 -10.37 36.23
C TRP A 425 15.95 -10.02 35.07
N TYR A 426 16.56 -8.83 35.10
CA TYR A 426 17.51 -8.36 34.10
C TYR A 426 18.61 -7.48 34.72
N GLN A 427 19.77 -7.43 34.07
CA GLN A 427 20.87 -6.55 34.46
C GLN A 427 21.30 -5.69 33.27
N ARG A 428 21.43 -4.38 33.50
CA ARG A 428 22.08 -3.46 32.55
C ARG A 428 23.58 -3.49 32.82
N TYR A 429 24.37 -3.69 31.77
CA TYR A 429 25.83 -3.54 31.82
C TYR A 429 26.24 -2.08 31.68
#